data_AF-A0A8K9V0M9-F1
#
_entry.id   AF-A0A8K9V0M9-F1
#
_cell.length_a   1.000
_cell.length_b   1.000
_cell.length_c   1.000
_cell.angle_alpha   90.00
_cell.angle_beta   90.00
_cell.angle_gamma   90.00
#
_symmetry.space_group_name_H-M   'P 1'
#
loop_
_entity.id
_entity.type
_entity.pdbx_description
1 polymer ?
#
loop_
_entity_poly.entity_id
_entity_poly.type
_entity_poly.pdbx_seq_one_letter_code
_entity_poly.pdbx_strand_id
1 'polypeptide(L)'
;MFRRLVSGELFILQWKHSQSSTCLRLLSCNSVIGPDRGQDLSREERTVPTERVPSRPEKQKRVCKVILDRFDQQYGQELGPLWPSARAVLLNPGCWQYGVMLNLFSSSPVSYRAVLLNPGCWQYGVMLNRFAAVSEVKQRLQGQGFVSLLPHTDLPLNSSLPQPHPASPTQPSSIPHPTSPTQPSFIPHPGPPPPSLQCFIHPSPVRYPSPPHRQGQLKPYYLMNAASLLPVLALGVEEGDRVLDLCSAPGGKALAILQTANPALLCCNEMDPHRRDWLAKTLESFIPQSLSSTVTVSNQDGRIFGQSEAGMYDKVLLDAPCSNDRSWLFSGPGGEQHGAVRLRERARLPTLQTQLLRSALAALRPGGVAVYSTCTLSRSENQEVVEAVLNTCPGVELQDLEEELALPLQEHFTFTPLGHTPSLGLLVVPQQGQTWGPMFLSRIKRIH
;
A
#
# COMPACT_ATOMS: atom_id res chain seq x y z
N MET A 1 -8.28 18.66 30.99
CA MET A 1 -7.72 18.92 32.34
C MET A 1 -6.77 17.77 32.68
N PHE A 2 -5.50 18.05 33.01
CA PHE A 2 -4.52 17.00 33.33
C PHE A 2 -4.66 16.51 34.78
N ARG A 3 -4.60 15.19 35.00
CA ARG A 3 -4.10 14.59 36.25
C ARG A 3 -3.31 13.33 35.93
N ARG A 4 -2.11 13.22 36.51
CA ARG A 4 -1.39 11.94 36.66
C ARG A 4 -2.16 11.05 37.63
N LEU A 5 -2.13 9.74 37.39
CA LEU A 5 -2.24 8.72 38.43
C LEU A 5 -1.04 7.77 38.29
N VAL A 6 -0.55 7.27 39.44
CA VAL A 6 0.71 6.52 39.53
C VAL A 6 0.47 5.21 40.29
N SER A 7 0.14 4.18 39.53
CA SER A 7 0.25 2.76 39.90
C SER A 7 -0.02 1.93 38.65
N GLY A 8 0.73 0.84 38.44
CA GLY A 8 0.63 0.04 37.22
C GLY A 8 -0.37 -1.11 37.36
N GLU A 9 -1.54 -1.00 36.74
CA GLU A 9 -2.44 -2.13 36.44
C GLU A 9 -3.27 -1.81 35.18
N LEU A 10 -3.24 -2.68 34.17
CA LEU A 10 -3.87 -2.44 32.87
C LEU A 10 -5.22 -3.15 32.75
N PHE A 11 -6.29 -2.46 33.14
CA PHE A 11 -7.67 -2.98 33.01
C PHE A 11 -8.17 -2.93 31.56
N ILE A 12 -8.24 -4.08 30.89
CA ILE A 12 -8.82 -4.21 29.56
C ILE A 12 -10.36 -4.30 29.67
N LEU A 13 -11.04 -3.17 29.53
CA LEU A 13 -12.50 -3.10 29.45
C LEU A 13 -13.01 -3.60 28.09
N GLN A 14 -13.40 -4.88 28.02
CA GLN A 14 -14.00 -5.44 26.80
C GLN A 14 -15.49 -5.07 26.68
N TRP A 15 -15.78 -3.98 25.96
CA TRP A 15 -17.15 -3.59 25.64
C TRP A 15 -17.81 -4.62 24.70
N LYS A 16 -19.02 -5.06 25.06
CA LYS A 16 -19.77 -6.09 24.31
C LYS A 16 -21.25 -5.69 24.21
N HIS A 17 -21.63 -5.06 23.11
CA HIS A 17 -23.03 -4.79 22.82
C HIS A 17 -23.81 -6.10 22.59
N SER A 18 -24.80 -6.33 23.45
CA SER A 18 -26.02 -7.07 23.15
C SER A 18 -27.17 -6.20 23.67
N GLN A 19 -28.32 -6.19 22.99
CA GLN A 19 -29.49 -5.49 23.51
C GLN A 19 -30.18 -6.31 24.62
N SER A 20 -30.97 -5.62 25.44
CA SER A 20 -31.69 -6.06 26.64
C SER A 20 -30.86 -6.37 27.90
N SER A 21 -31.32 -5.82 29.04
CA SER A 21 -30.93 -6.08 30.45
C SER A 21 -29.44 -6.00 30.84
N THR A 22 -29.10 -4.98 31.63
CA THR A 22 -27.83 -4.85 32.35
C THR A 22 -27.78 -5.77 33.59
N CYS A 23 -26.70 -6.56 33.75
CA CYS A 23 -26.42 -7.25 35.00
C CYS A 23 -24.90 -7.42 35.19
N LEU A 24 -24.34 -6.88 36.27
CA LEU A 24 -22.95 -7.13 36.66
C LEU A 24 -22.83 -8.48 37.37
N ARG A 25 -21.80 -9.26 37.03
CA ARG A 25 -21.26 -10.30 37.91
C ARG A 25 -19.76 -10.10 38.05
N LEU A 26 -19.32 -9.79 39.27
CA LEU A 26 -17.92 -9.89 39.67
C LEU A 26 -17.58 -11.37 39.86
N LEU A 27 -16.43 -11.79 39.33
CA LEU A 27 -15.79 -13.05 39.70
C LEU A 27 -14.40 -12.71 40.24
N SER A 28 -14.23 -12.91 41.54
CA SER A 28 -12.94 -12.83 42.22
C SER A 28 -12.30 -14.22 42.25
N CYS A 29 -11.00 -14.28 41.96
CA CYS A 29 -10.16 -15.44 42.26
C CYS A 29 -9.10 -15.02 43.28
N ASN A 30 -9.36 -15.28 44.56
CA ASN A 30 -8.39 -15.12 45.64
C ASN A 30 -7.72 -16.46 45.96
N SER A 31 -6.39 -16.51 45.89
CA SER A 31 -5.52 -17.54 46.49
C SER A 31 -4.08 -17.00 46.47
N VAL A 32 -3.68 -16.16 47.42
CA VAL A 32 -3.21 -16.51 48.78
C VAL A 32 -1.95 -17.38 48.74
N ILE A 33 -0.85 -16.85 49.26
CA ILE A 33 0.43 -17.54 49.48
C ILE A 33 0.54 -17.87 50.97
N GLY A 34 0.99 -19.08 51.31
CA GLY A 34 1.31 -19.50 52.68
C GLY A 34 2.21 -20.75 52.66
N PRO A 35 3.28 -20.82 53.47
CA PRO A 35 4.20 -21.97 53.51
C PRO A 35 3.95 -22.90 54.72
N ASP A 36 4.25 -24.20 54.58
CA ASP A 36 5.38 -24.84 55.31
C ASP A 36 5.73 -26.25 54.76
N ARG A 37 6.73 -26.92 55.36
CA ARG A 37 7.41 -28.19 54.99
C ARG A 37 6.51 -29.39 54.63
N GLY A 38 7.05 -30.32 53.83
CA GLY A 38 6.71 -31.75 53.97
C GLY A 38 7.15 -32.74 52.87
N GLN A 39 8.30 -33.39 53.07
CA GLN A 39 8.70 -34.73 52.53
C GLN A 39 8.96 -34.92 51.01
N ASP A 40 10.02 -35.67 50.72
CA ASP A 40 10.33 -36.26 49.40
C ASP A 40 9.33 -37.35 49.00
N LEU A 41 9.07 -37.48 47.69
CA LEU A 41 8.85 -38.77 47.03
C LEU A 41 9.06 -38.66 45.50
N SER A 42 9.89 -39.56 44.96
CA SER A 42 10.06 -39.98 43.55
C SER A 42 9.51 -39.09 42.40
N ARG A 43 10.41 -38.60 41.53
CA ARG A 43 10.06 -38.10 40.19
C ARG A 43 9.56 -39.22 39.27
N GLU A 44 8.31 -39.12 38.80
CA GLU A 44 7.88 -39.68 37.50
C GLU A 44 7.70 -38.54 36.48
N GLU A 45 8.25 -38.67 35.28
CA GLU A 45 8.03 -37.70 34.19
C GLU A 45 6.69 -37.97 33.48
N ARG A 46 5.61 -37.37 33.97
CA ARG A 46 4.32 -37.36 33.24
C ARG A 46 4.34 -36.31 32.13
N THR A 47 4.46 -36.80 30.91
CA THR A 47 4.28 -36.02 29.68
C THR A 47 2.84 -35.52 29.57
N VAL A 48 2.65 -34.20 29.71
CA VAL A 48 1.34 -33.57 29.51
C VAL A 48 1.06 -33.48 28.01
N PRO A 49 -0.02 -34.08 27.49
CA PRO A 49 -0.34 -34.01 26.06
C PRO A 49 -0.73 -32.58 25.68
N THR A 50 -0.12 -32.07 24.61
CA THR A 50 -0.37 -30.70 24.13
C THR A 50 -1.71 -30.63 23.40
N GLU A 51 -2.79 -30.29 24.10
CA GLU A 51 -4.09 -30.09 23.47
C GLU A 51 -4.00 -29.01 22.38
N ARG A 52 -4.33 -29.40 21.15
CA ARG A 52 -4.36 -28.48 20.02
C ARG A 52 -5.59 -27.59 20.15
N VAL A 53 -5.38 -26.33 20.55
CA VAL A 53 -6.43 -25.28 20.49
C VAL A 53 -7.06 -25.32 19.08
N PRO A 54 -8.36 -25.61 18.96
CA PRO A 54 -8.99 -25.73 17.64
C PRO A 54 -8.88 -24.42 16.87
N SER A 55 -8.41 -24.48 15.62
CA SER A 55 -8.46 -23.34 14.72
C SER A 55 -9.92 -22.94 14.52
N ARG A 56 -10.23 -21.64 14.71
CA ARG A 56 -11.55 -21.13 14.32
C ARG A 56 -11.73 -21.41 12.83
N PRO A 57 -12.85 -22.02 12.39
CA PRO A 57 -13.06 -22.28 10.97
C PRO A 57 -13.05 -20.96 10.20
N GLU A 58 -12.25 -20.89 9.13
CA GLU A 58 -12.34 -19.78 8.17
C GLU A 58 -13.79 -19.73 7.68
N LYS A 59 -14.51 -18.63 7.97
CA LYS A 59 -15.88 -18.46 7.49
C LYS A 59 -15.84 -18.37 5.97
N GLN A 60 -16.16 -19.48 5.29
CA GLN A 60 -16.14 -19.61 3.83
C GLN A 60 -16.87 -18.43 3.20
N LYS A 61 -16.11 -17.51 2.60
CA LYS A 61 -16.65 -16.35 1.88
C LYS A 61 -17.50 -16.89 0.73
N ARG A 62 -18.80 -16.55 0.71
CA ARG A 62 -19.70 -16.95 -0.37
C ARG A 62 -19.65 -15.89 -1.46
N VAL A 63 -19.68 -16.35 -2.72
CA VAL A 63 -19.88 -15.48 -3.87
C VAL A 63 -21.29 -14.88 -3.78
N CYS A 64 -21.42 -13.58 -3.98
CA CYS A 64 -22.70 -12.89 -4.07
C CYS A 64 -23.19 -12.97 -5.52
N LYS A 65 -24.32 -13.65 -5.74
CA LYS A 65 -24.79 -13.91 -7.10
C LYS A 65 -25.24 -12.63 -7.82
N VAL A 66 -25.94 -11.71 -7.14
CA VAL A 66 -26.36 -10.42 -7.72
C VAL A 66 -25.17 -9.58 -8.21
N ILE A 67 -24.01 -9.68 -7.54
CA ILE A 67 -22.78 -9.02 -8.00
C ILE A 67 -22.19 -9.76 -9.21
N LEU A 68 -22.07 -11.09 -9.15
CA LEU A 68 -21.50 -11.90 -10.23
C LEU A 68 -22.32 -11.79 -11.52
N ASP A 69 -23.66 -11.92 -11.45
CA ASP A 69 -24.53 -11.83 -12.62
C ASP A 69 -24.40 -10.46 -13.34
N ARG A 70 -24.19 -9.38 -12.57
CA ARG A 70 -23.90 -8.05 -13.14
C ARG A 70 -22.50 -7.96 -13.73
N PHE A 71 -21.49 -8.57 -13.11
CA PHE A 71 -20.13 -8.61 -13.64
C PHE A 71 -20.09 -9.42 -14.94
N ASP A 72 -20.82 -10.54 -15.02
CA ASP A 72 -20.96 -11.35 -16.22
C ASP A 72 -21.64 -10.59 -17.37
N GLN A 73 -22.71 -9.84 -17.07
CA GLN A 73 -23.36 -8.97 -18.07
C GLN A 73 -22.40 -7.89 -18.59
N GLN A 74 -21.71 -7.18 -17.69
CA GLN A 74 -20.94 -5.98 -18.02
C GLN A 74 -19.55 -6.32 -18.59
N TYR A 75 -18.77 -7.13 -17.89
CA TYR A 75 -17.39 -7.45 -18.28
C TYR A 75 -17.32 -8.46 -19.42
N GLY A 76 -18.37 -9.27 -19.63
CA GLY A 76 -18.53 -10.06 -20.86
C GLY A 76 -18.65 -9.20 -22.12
N GLN A 77 -19.13 -7.95 -21.99
CA GLN A 77 -19.18 -6.95 -23.07
C GLN A 77 -17.90 -6.11 -23.12
N GLU A 78 -17.44 -5.57 -21.97
CA GLU A 78 -16.28 -4.66 -21.90
C GLU A 78 -14.92 -5.35 -22.19
N LEU A 79 -14.76 -6.64 -21.86
CA LEU A 79 -13.49 -7.37 -21.98
C LEU A 79 -13.53 -8.53 -22.99
N GLY A 80 -14.72 -8.89 -23.49
CA GLY A 80 -14.93 -9.96 -24.46
C GLY A 80 -14.16 -11.26 -24.14
N PRO A 81 -13.20 -11.69 -24.97
CA PRO A 81 -12.47 -12.95 -24.78
C PRO A 81 -11.60 -13.01 -23.52
N LEU A 82 -11.24 -11.87 -22.91
CA LEU A 82 -10.47 -11.85 -21.65
C LEU A 82 -11.32 -12.16 -20.42
N TRP A 83 -12.65 -11.99 -20.49
CA TRP A 83 -13.53 -12.12 -19.34
C TRP A 83 -13.57 -13.53 -18.72
N PRO A 84 -13.71 -14.64 -19.46
CA PRO A 84 -13.87 -15.98 -18.86
C PRO A 84 -12.71 -16.39 -17.95
N SER A 85 -11.48 -16.04 -18.32
CA SER A 85 -10.28 -16.30 -17.51
C SER A 85 -10.16 -15.35 -16.32
N ALA A 86 -10.42 -14.04 -16.53
CA ALA A 86 -10.47 -13.06 -15.44
C ALA A 86 -11.49 -13.43 -14.37
N ARG A 87 -12.69 -13.84 -14.79
CA ARG A 87 -13.76 -14.39 -13.95
C ARG A 87 -13.29 -15.61 -13.16
N ALA A 88 -12.58 -16.55 -13.78
CA ALA A 88 -12.08 -17.75 -13.10
C ALA A 88 -11.09 -17.40 -11.97
N VAL A 89 -10.19 -16.44 -12.19
CA VAL A 89 -9.27 -15.94 -11.14
C VAL A 89 -10.03 -15.17 -10.05
N LEU A 90 -10.97 -14.30 -10.43
CA LEU A 90 -11.77 -13.52 -9.48
C LEU A 90 -12.66 -14.40 -8.59
N LEU A 91 -13.16 -15.53 -9.10
CA LEU A 91 -13.97 -16.49 -8.33
C LEU A 91 -13.13 -17.47 -7.48
N ASN A 92 -11.80 -17.47 -7.61
CA ASN A 92 -10.90 -18.34 -6.85
C ASN A 92 -9.92 -17.55 -5.96
N PRO A 93 -10.33 -17.12 -4.74
CA PRO A 93 -9.42 -16.48 -3.78
C PRO A 93 -8.22 -17.34 -3.35
N GLY A 94 -8.24 -18.65 -3.59
CA GLY A 94 -7.12 -19.55 -3.33
C GLY A 94 -5.97 -19.40 -4.32
N CYS A 95 -6.20 -18.80 -5.50
CA CYS A 95 -5.14 -18.53 -6.48
C CYS A 95 -4.56 -17.11 -6.39
N TRP A 96 -5.14 -16.20 -5.61
CA TRP A 96 -4.67 -14.81 -5.52
C TRP A 96 -3.29 -14.72 -4.88
N GLN A 97 -2.30 -14.30 -5.69
CA GLN A 97 -0.93 -14.06 -5.23
C GLN A 97 -0.82 -12.76 -4.41
N TYR A 98 0.20 -12.70 -3.55
CA TYR A 98 0.63 -11.50 -2.82
C TYR A 98 2.12 -11.27 -3.07
N GLY A 99 2.49 -10.06 -3.47
CA GLY A 99 3.88 -9.60 -3.53
C GLY A 99 4.36 -9.20 -2.14
N VAL A 100 5.64 -9.49 -1.87
CA VAL A 100 6.33 -9.13 -0.64
C VAL A 100 7.15 -7.87 -0.92
N MET A 101 6.62 -6.70 -0.56
CA MET A 101 7.37 -5.44 -0.60
C MET A 101 8.20 -5.32 0.67
N LEU A 102 9.54 -5.27 0.57
CA LEU A 102 10.40 -5.11 1.74
C LEU A 102 10.25 -3.70 2.32
N ASN A 103 10.41 -3.59 3.64
CA ASN A 103 10.54 -2.31 4.33
C ASN A 103 12.02 -2.04 4.63
N LEU A 104 12.58 -1.10 3.88
CA LEU A 104 13.99 -0.73 3.87
C LEU A 104 14.36 0.16 5.08
N PHE A 105 13.37 0.70 5.81
CA PHE A 105 13.57 1.32 7.13
C PHE A 105 13.55 0.31 8.29
N SER A 106 12.92 -0.85 8.10
CA SER A 106 12.72 -1.83 9.17
C SER A 106 14.03 -2.46 9.62
N SER A 107 14.07 -2.98 10.87
CA SER A 107 15.37 -3.20 11.51
C SER A 107 15.54 -4.20 12.67
N SER A 108 14.65 -5.04 13.23
CA SER A 108 15.04 -5.90 14.41
C SER A 108 15.83 -7.23 14.10
N PRO A 109 16.95 -7.60 14.78
CA PRO A 109 17.89 -8.65 14.29
C PRO A 109 17.72 -10.14 14.69
N VAL A 110 16.94 -10.52 15.71
CA VAL A 110 16.96 -11.91 16.28
C VAL A 110 15.56 -12.50 16.52
N SER A 111 15.33 -13.79 16.15
CA SER A 111 14.07 -14.61 16.17
C SER A 111 13.19 -14.86 14.88
N TYR A 112 13.76 -15.29 13.74
CA TYR A 112 13.03 -15.97 12.61
C TYR A 112 13.77 -17.12 11.94
N ARG A 113 15.07 -17.31 12.22
CA ARG A 113 15.85 -18.39 11.58
C ARG A 113 15.22 -19.76 11.87
N ALA A 114 14.62 -19.96 13.05
CA ALA A 114 13.86 -21.19 13.35
C ALA A 114 12.54 -21.33 12.58
N VAL A 115 11.89 -20.22 12.19
CA VAL A 115 10.57 -20.20 11.53
C VAL A 115 10.70 -20.43 10.03
N LEU A 116 11.76 -19.91 9.41
CA LEU A 116 12.09 -20.12 7.99
C LEU A 116 12.81 -21.46 7.70
N LEU A 117 13.11 -22.26 8.73
CA LEU A 117 13.90 -23.51 8.60
C LEU A 117 13.16 -24.79 9.07
N ASN A 118 11.89 -24.72 9.48
CA ASN A 118 11.13 -25.90 9.91
C ASN A 118 9.99 -26.24 8.92
N PRO A 119 10.06 -27.38 8.20
CA PRO A 119 9.02 -27.81 7.25
C PRO A 119 7.62 -28.00 7.85
N GLY A 120 7.51 -28.25 9.17
CA GLY A 120 6.22 -28.47 9.84
C GLY A 120 5.39 -27.20 10.09
N CYS A 121 5.98 -26.01 9.97
CA CYS A 121 5.36 -24.76 10.42
C CYS A 121 4.45 -24.06 9.38
N TRP A 122 4.20 -24.66 8.22
CA TRP A 122 3.72 -23.98 6.99
C TRP A 122 2.20 -23.63 6.99
N GLN A 123 1.69 -23.15 8.12
CA GLN A 123 0.42 -22.42 8.25
C GLN A 123 0.58 -21.05 8.96
N TYR A 124 1.73 -20.76 9.59
CA TYR A 124 2.03 -19.48 10.24
C TYR A 124 3.53 -19.16 10.16
N GLY A 125 3.91 -17.87 10.16
CA GLY A 125 5.33 -17.47 10.23
C GLY A 125 5.54 -16.02 10.69
N VAL A 126 6.77 -15.65 11.09
CA VAL A 126 7.11 -14.35 11.71
C VAL A 126 8.54 -13.87 11.35
N MET A 127 8.70 -12.54 11.37
CA MET A 127 9.77 -11.56 11.06
C MET A 127 11.22 -11.73 11.60
N LEU A 128 12.23 -11.17 10.88
CA LEU A 128 13.45 -10.45 11.36
C LEU A 128 14.10 -9.54 10.29
N ASN A 129 15.25 -8.94 10.66
CA ASN A 129 16.02 -7.87 10.01
C ASN A 129 17.47 -7.66 10.67
N ARG A 130 17.91 -6.41 10.93
CA ARG A 130 19.22 -5.77 11.36
C ARG A 130 20.59 -6.29 10.95
N PHE A 131 20.85 -7.58 10.81
CA PHE A 131 22.21 -8.05 10.44
C PHE A 131 22.26 -8.91 9.18
N ALA A 132 21.11 -9.18 8.56
CA ALA A 132 21.07 -9.42 7.13
C ALA A 132 21.18 -8.06 6.41
N ALA A 133 22.26 -7.87 5.65
CA ALA A 133 22.16 -7.00 4.48
C ALA A 133 21.04 -7.54 3.58
N VAL A 134 20.35 -6.67 2.82
CA VAL A 134 19.13 -7.04 2.07
C VAL A 134 19.40 -8.19 1.07
N SER A 135 20.67 -8.38 0.70
CA SER A 135 21.18 -9.56 -0.01
C SER A 135 20.78 -10.91 0.60
N GLU A 136 20.77 -11.14 1.93
CA GLU A 136 20.38 -12.47 2.47
C GLU A 136 18.89 -12.75 2.24
N VAL A 137 18.03 -11.72 2.27
CA VAL A 137 16.60 -11.85 1.97
C VAL A 137 16.38 -12.00 0.45
N LYS A 138 17.04 -11.17 -0.38
CA LYS A 138 17.03 -11.25 -1.85
C LYS A 138 17.46 -12.66 -2.31
N GLN A 139 18.59 -13.18 -1.79
CA GLN A 139 19.11 -14.52 -2.09
C GLN A 139 18.20 -15.66 -1.60
N ARG A 140 17.60 -15.55 -0.41
CA ARG A 140 16.70 -16.61 0.10
C ARG A 140 15.38 -16.66 -0.68
N LEU A 141 14.83 -15.50 -1.06
CA LEU A 141 13.63 -15.43 -1.90
C LEU A 141 13.93 -15.98 -3.31
N GLN A 142 15.05 -15.59 -3.91
CA GLN A 142 15.55 -16.16 -5.18
C GLN A 142 15.75 -17.68 -5.11
N GLY A 143 16.38 -18.18 -4.04
CA GLY A 143 16.56 -19.61 -3.77
C GLY A 143 15.26 -20.37 -3.45
N GLN A 144 14.14 -19.67 -3.27
CA GLN A 144 12.78 -20.22 -3.14
C GLN A 144 11.93 -20.00 -4.40
N GLY A 145 12.51 -19.54 -5.51
CA GLY A 145 11.79 -19.29 -6.76
C GLY A 145 10.95 -18.01 -6.79
N PHE A 146 11.12 -17.09 -5.83
CA PHE A 146 10.63 -15.72 -5.99
C PHE A 146 11.55 -14.95 -6.96
N VAL A 147 10.97 -14.12 -7.82
CA VAL A 147 11.71 -13.20 -8.68
C VAL A 147 11.50 -11.75 -8.22
N SER A 148 12.44 -10.86 -8.56
CA SER A 148 12.22 -9.42 -8.41
C SER A 148 11.19 -8.98 -9.43
N LEU A 149 10.15 -8.26 -9.00
CA LEU A 149 9.15 -7.69 -9.89
C LEU A 149 9.73 -6.61 -10.82
N LEU A 150 10.81 -5.97 -10.37
CA LEU A 150 11.53 -4.91 -11.07
C LEU A 150 13.00 -5.33 -11.15
N PRO A 151 13.49 -5.83 -12.31
CA PRO A 151 14.86 -6.33 -12.43
C PRO A 151 15.92 -5.23 -12.73
N HIS A 152 15.51 -4.02 -13.14
CA HIS A 152 16.41 -3.01 -13.72
C HIS A 152 16.50 -1.67 -12.97
N THR A 153 15.99 -1.58 -11.75
CA THR A 153 16.16 -0.39 -10.89
C THR A 153 17.58 -0.23 -10.32
N ASP A 154 18.43 -1.25 -10.44
CA ASP A 154 19.83 -1.26 -9.98
C ASP A 154 20.79 -0.74 -11.09
N LEU A 155 20.52 0.44 -11.67
CA LEU A 155 21.38 1.07 -12.69
C LEU A 155 22.66 1.69 -12.06
N PRO A 156 23.87 1.28 -12.46
CA PRO A 156 25.10 1.95 -12.02
C PRO A 156 25.25 3.31 -12.73
N LEU A 157 25.69 4.35 -12.00
CA LEU A 157 26.09 5.61 -12.63
C LEU A 157 27.27 5.36 -13.57
N ASN A 158 27.12 5.75 -14.84
CA ASN A 158 28.21 5.73 -15.82
C ASN A 158 29.28 6.75 -15.41
N SER A 159 30.42 6.27 -14.93
CA SER A 159 31.52 7.10 -14.42
C SER A 159 32.36 7.69 -15.55
N SER A 160 31.81 8.69 -16.26
CA SER A 160 32.44 9.31 -17.43
C SER A 160 32.21 10.83 -17.55
N LEU A 161 32.31 11.55 -16.41
CA LEU A 161 32.53 13.00 -16.44
C LEU A 161 34.00 13.30 -16.82
N PRO A 162 34.29 14.12 -17.84
CA PRO A 162 35.66 14.53 -18.17
C PRO A 162 36.30 15.34 -17.04
N GLN A 163 37.58 15.08 -16.76
CA GLN A 163 38.32 15.91 -15.79
C GLN A 163 38.66 17.28 -16.39
N PRO A 164 38.41 18.39 -15.66
CA PRO A 164 38.91 19.71 -16.07
C PRO A 164 40.42 19.81 -15.84
N HIS A 165 41.14 20.34 -16.83
CA HIS A 165 42.58 20.59 -16.73
C HIS A 165 42.91 21.70 -15.72
N PRO A 166 44.08 21.66 -15.03
CA PRO A 166 44.46 22.67 -14.06
C PRO A 166 44.85 24.00 -14.72
N ALA A 167 44.27 25.10 -14.23
CA ALA A 167 44.61 26.47 -14.64
C ALA A 167 45.60 27.13 -13.65
N SER A 168 46.51 27.95 -14.18
CA SER A 168 47.57 28.63 -13.42
C SER A 168 47.06 29.86 -12.63
N PRO A 169 47.75 30.29 -11.56
CA PRO A 169 47.24 31.31 -10.65
C PRO A 169 47.44 32.75 -11.15
N THR A 170 46.52 33.64 -10.80
CA THR A 170 46.67 35.11 -10.86
C THR A 170 46.08 35.77 -9.61
N GLN A 171 46.49 37.02 -9.33
CA GLN A 171 46.35 37.68 -8.02
C GLN A 171 45.05 38.50 -7.83
N PRO A 172 44.68 38.83 -6.57
CA PRO A 172 43.37 39.38 -6.25
C PRO A 172 43.23 40.88 -6.53
N SER A 173 41.98 41.32 -6.71
CA SER A 173 41.55 42.71 -6.59
C SER A 173 40.28 42.80 -5.76
N SER A 174 40.02 43.96 -5.16
CA SER A 174 39.00 44.16 -4.12
C SER A 174 38.04 45.30 -4.47
N ILE A 175 36.79 45.19 -4.02
CA ILE A 175 35.86 46.28 -3.68
C ILE A 175 34.62 45.64 -2.99
N PRO A 176 34.11 46.16 -1.86
CA PRO A 176 32.91 45.66 -1.18
C PRO A 176 31.65 46.52 -1.43
N HIS A 177 30.45 45.93 -1.28
CA HIS A 177 29.16 46.50 -0.82
C HIS A 177 27.98 45.65 -1.37
N PRO A 178 26.77 45.69 -0.75
CA PRO A 178 26.46 45.66 0.68
C PRO A 178 25.54 44.46 1.02
N THR A 179 25.30 44.19 2.31
CA THR A 179 24.52 43.03 2.79
C THR A 179 23.00 43.22 2.68
N SER A 180 22.32 42.18 2.16
CA SER A 180 20.86 41.95 2.28
C SER A 180 20.59 40.77 3.23
N PRO A 181 19.42 40.70 3.90
CA PRO A 181 19.21 39.79 5.03
C PRO A 181 19.16 38.31 4.63
N THR A 182 19.79 37.47 5.45
CA THR A 182 19.89 36.01 5.28
C THR A 182 18.53 35.31 5.45
N GLN A 183 18.06 34.66 4.39
CA GLN A 183 17.16 33.52 4.57
C GLN A 183 17.95 32.31 5.09
N PRO A 184 17.38 31.46 5.96
CA PRO A 184 18.04 30.24 6.41
C PRO A 184 18.09 29.24 5.24
N SER A 185 19.27 29.10 4.64
CA SER A 185 19.52 28.12 3.58
C SER A 185 19.44 26.70 4.12
N PHE A 186 18.27 26.07 3.99
CA PHE A 186 18.15 24.62 4.10
C PHE A 186 18.95 23.99 2.96
N ILE A 187 20.18 23.58 3.25
CA ILE A 187 20.96 22.68 2.41
C ILE A 187 20.49 21.27 2.76
N PRO A 188 19.80 20.54 1.86
CA PRO A 188 19.58 19.11 2.07
C PRO A 188 20.95 18.44 2.04
N HIS A 189 21.32 17.72 3.11
CA HIS A 189 22.44 16.81 3.00
C HIS A 189 22.09 15.75 1.95
N PRO A 190 22.91 15.56 0.89
CA PRO A 190 22.69 14.47 -0.05
C PRO A 190 22.91 13.16 0.70
N GLY A 191 21.82 12.49 1.07
CA GLY A 191 21.85 11.10 1.48
C GLY A 191 22.32 10.22 0.33
N PRO A 192 22.62 8.93 0.58
CA PRO A 192 22.65 7.96 -0.50
C PRO A 192 21.29 8.00 -1.25
N PRO A 193 21.27 7.79 -2.58
CA PRO A 193 20.02 7.79 -3.33
C PRO A 193 19.03 6.76 -2.74
N PRO A 194 17.71 7.01 -2.86
CA PRO A 194 16.70 6.11 -2.32
C PRO A 194 16.92 4.70 -2.89
N PRO A 195 16.94 3.66 -2.05
CA PRO A 195 17.15 2.30 -2.54
C PRO A 195 15.98 1.87 -3.43
N SER A 196 16.30 1.19 -4.53
CA SER A 196 15.36 0.58 -5.46
C SER A 196 14.18 -0.13 -4.77
N LEU A 197 12.95 0.09 -5.22
CA LEU A 197 11.73 -0.51 -4.67
C LEU A 197 11.75 -2.04 -4.74
N GLN A 198 12.03 -2.71 -3.61
CA GLN A 198 12.20 -4.17 -3.58
C GLN A 198 10.86 -4.87 -3.33
N CYS A 199 10.18 -5.28 -4.41
CA CYS A 199 9.02 -6.18 -4.35
C CYS A 199 9.34 -7.53 -5.00
N PHE A 200 9.07 -8.61 -4.25
CA PHE A 200 9.29 -9.98 -4.69
C PHE A 200 7.95 -10.68 -4.94
N ILE A 201 7.87 -11.41 -6.06
CA ILE A 201 6.70 -12.20 -6.45
C ILE A 201 7.06 -13.68 -6.58
N HIS A 202 6.11 -14.58 -6.29
CA HIS A 202 6.28 -16.02 -6.40
C HIS A 202 5.30 -16.61 -7.43
N PRO A 203 5.72 -17.54 -8.30
CA PRO A 203 4.87 -18.09 -9.36
C PRO A 203 3.65 -18.88 -8.83
N SER A 204 3.78 -19.56 -7.69
CA SER A 204 2.67 -20.25 -7.03
C SER A 204 2.01 -19.37 -5.96
N PRO A 205 0.69 -19.53 -5.67
CA PRO A 205 -0.02 -18.76 -4.64
C PRO A 205 0.33 -19.21 -3.21
N VAL A 206 1.51 -18.82 -2.73
CA VAL A 206 1.99 -19.09 -1.36
C VAL A 206 1.39 -18.06 -0.39
N ARG A 207 0.68 -18.52 0.65
CA ARG A 207 0.21 -17.64 1.74
C ARG A 207 1.39 -17.20 2.62
N TYR A 208 1.91 -16.00 2.40
CA TYR A 208 2.84 -15.37 3.34
C TYR A 208 2.08 -14.74 4.53
N PRO A 209 2.61 -14.80 5.77
CA PRO A 209 1.95 -14.25 6.95
C PRO A 209 2.14 -12.73 7.06
N SER A 210 1.12 -12.00 7.49
CA SER A 210 1.27 -10.57 7.82
C SER A 210 2.00 -10.41 9.17
N PRO A 211 3.09 -9.62 9.24
CA PRO A 211 3.73 -9.29 10.51
C PRO A 211 2.74 -8.61 11.49
N PRO A 212 2.70 -9.01 12.78
CA PRO A 212 1.89 -8.32 13.78
C PRO A 212 2.41 -6.88 14.00
N HIS A 213 1.52 -5.94 14.30
CA HIS A 213 1.92 -4.61 14.79
C HIS A 213 2.55 -4.78 16.18
N ARG A 214 3.68 -4.10 16.43
CA ARG A 214 4.31 -3.95 17.75
C ARG A 214 4.85 -2.54 17.88
N GLN A 215 4.45 -1.83 18.94
CA GLN A 215 4.88 -0.45 19.15
C GLN A 215 6.40 -0.36 19.26
N GLY A 216 7.01 0.61 18.56
CA GLY A 216 8.47 0.78 18.49
C GLY A 216 9.23 -0.26 17.65
N GLN A 217 8.56 -1.24 17.02
CA GLN A 217 9.20 -2.24 16.16
C GLN A 217 8.58 -2.21 14.74
N LEU A 218 9.32 -1.64 13.80
CA LEU A 218 8.92 -1.60 12.38
C LEU A 218 8.83 -3.02 11.79
N LYS A 219 7.81 -3.24 10.96
CA LYS A 219 7.57 -4.49 10.23
C LYS A 219 8.51 -4.61 9.02
N PRO A 220 9.12 -5.79 8.75
CA PRO A 220 10.12 -5.97 7.70
C PRO A 220 9.58 -6.04 6.27
N TYR A 221 8.28 -6.26 6.08
CA TYR A 221 7.66 -6.30 4.74
C TYR A 221 6.15 -6.04 4.81
N TYR A 222 5.61 -5.50 3.72
CA TYR A 222 4.19 -5.32 3.46
C TYR A 222 3.73 -6.36 2.43
N LEU A 223 2.53 -6.91 2.60
CA LEU A 223 1.92 -7.86 1.67
C LEU A 223 0.84 -7.17 0.86
N MET A 224 0.95 -7.17 -0.47
CA MET A 224 0.04 -6.47 -1.36
C MET A 224 -0.18 -7.23 -2.68
N ASN A 225 -1.22 -6.86 -3.43
CA ASN A 225 -1.35 -7.24 -4.83
C ASN A 225 -0.29 -6.47 -5.63
N ALA A 226 0.64 -7.14 -6.32
CA ALA A 226 1.80 -6.52 -6.97
C ALA A 226 1.42 -5.41 -7.97
N ALA A 227 0.27 -5.54 -8.65
CA ALA A 227 -0.23 -4.49 -9.56
C ALA A 227 -0.50 -3.15 -8.84
N SER A 228 -0.68 -3.15 -7.52
CA SER A 228 -0.86 -1.93 -6.72
C SER A 228 0.38 -1.03 -6.67
N LEU A 229 1.54 -1.53 -7.14
CA LEU A 229 2.76 -0.73 -7.29
C LEU A 229 2.78 0.05 -8.62
N LEU A 230 2.06 -0.39 -9.65
CA LEU A 230 2.05 0.27 -10.97
C LEU A 230 1.64 1.75 -10.88
N PRO A 231 0.60 2.15 -10.11
CA PRO A 231 0.25 3.56 -9.95
C PRO A 231 1.32 4.40 -9.24
N VAL A 232 2.15 3.77 -8.40
CA VAL A 232 3.25 4.45 -7.68
C VAL A 232 4.47 4.62 -8.57
N LEU A 233 4.78 3.60 -9.39
CA LEU A 233 5.83 3.66 -10.40
C LEU A 233 5.51 4.72 -11.47
N ALA A 234 4.30 4.69 -12.03
CA ALA A 234 3.84 5.65 -13.04
C ALA A 234 3.87 7.12 -12.55
N LEU A 235 3.71 7.35 -11.23
CA LEU A 235 3.75 8.68 -10.65
C LEU A 235 5.16 9.30 -10.70
N GLY A 236 6.20 8.46 -10.71
CA GLY A 236 7.60 8.87 -10.84
C GLY A 236 8.01 9.89 -9.79
N VAL A 237 7.79 9.60 -8.50
CA VAL A 237 8.11 10.52 -7.40
C VAL A 237 9.62 10.70 -7.29
N GLU A 238 10.08 11.96 -7.23
CA GLU A 238 11.48 12.35 -7.14
C GLU A 238 11.85 12.84 -5.73
N GLU A 239 13.16 12.96 -5.46
CA GLU A 239 13.68 13.47 -4.18
C GLU A 239 13.22 14.92 -3.94
N GLY A 240 12.55 15.17 -2.82
CA GLY A 240 12.05 16.49 -2.46
C GLY A 240 10.68 16.86 -3.03
N ASP A 241 10.01 15.98 -3.78
CA ASP A 241 8.63 16.20 -4.24
C ASP A 241 7.66 16.46 -3.06
N ARG A 242 6.62 17.26 -3.30
CA ARG A 242 5.41 17.32 -2.48
C ARG A 242 4.36 16.41 -3.08
N VAL A 243 4.02 15.36 -2.34
CA VAL A 243 3.12 14.29 -2.78
C VAL A 243 1.83 14.30 -1.97
N LEU A 244 0.70 14.12 -2.65
CA LEU A 244 -0.63 13.90 -2.05
C LEU A 244 -1.11 12.50 -2.41
N ASP A 245 -1.35 11.64 -1.41
CA ASP A 245 -2.10 10.40 -1.56
C ASP A 245 -3.54 10.64 -1.08
N LEU A 246 -4.43 10.94 -2.03
CA LEU A 246 -5.73 11.59 -1.78
C LEU A 246 -6.78 10.66 -1.15
N CYS A 247 -6.57 9.34 -1.21
CA CYS A 247 -7.48 8.28 -0.75
C CYS A 247 -6.70 7.11 -0.12
N SER A 248 -5.71 7.45 0.71
CA SER A 248 -4.53 6.63 1.03
C SER A 248 -4.80 5.30 1.75
N ALA A 249 -5.88 5.15 2.50
CA ALA A 249 -6.02 4.01 3.40
C ALA A 249 -6.24 2.67 2.65
N PRO A 250 -5.54 1.58 3.03
CA PRO A 250 -4.90 1.36 4.33
C PRO A 250 -3.41 1.77 4.42
N GLY A 251 -2.89 2.55 3.46
CA GLY A 251 -1.52 3.09 3.46
C GLY A 251 -0.51 2.31 2.62
N GLY A 252 -0.94 1.28 1.87
CA GLY A 252 -0.04 0.43 1.09
C GLY A 252 0.72 1.18 -0.02
N LYS A 253 0.07 2.14 -0.70
CA LYS A 253 0.70 2.96 -1.75
C LYS A 253 1.53 4.10 -1.17
N ALA A 254 1.05 4.83 -0.14
CA ALA A 254 1.87 5.76 0.64
C ALA A 254 3.19 5.14 1.15
N LEU A 255 3.15 3.90 1.65
CA LEU A 255 4.38 3.20 2.04
C LEU A 255 5.29 2.91 0.85
N ALA A 256 4.75 2.51 -0.30
CA ALA A 256 5.55 2.29 -1.51
C ALA A 256 6.21 3.58 -2.01
N ILE A 257 5.53 4.73 -1.96
CA ILE A 257 6.09 6.06 -2.27
C ILE A 257 7.32 6.33 -1.38
N LEU A 258 7.21 6.06 -0.08
CA LEU A 258 8.33 6.16 0.87
C LEU A 258 9.38 5.05 0.72
N GLN A 259 9.19 4.05 -0.14
CA GLN A 259 10.23 3.08 -0.53
C GLN A 259 10.84 3.41 -1.91
N THR A 260 10.31 4.38 -2.66
CA THR A 260 10.86 4.84 -3.95
C THR A 260 11.67 6.13 -3.84
N ALA A 261 11.32 7.03 -2.92
CA ALA A 261 11.93 8.35 -2.78
C ALA A 261 11.78 8.90 -1.36
N ASN A 262 12.44 10.03 -1.09
CA ASN A 262 12.25 10.90 0.07
C ASN A 262 11.51 12.20 -0.35
N PRO A 263 10.16 12.23 -0.33
CA PRO A 263 9.39 13.45 -0.49
C PRO A 263 9.80 14.55 0.51
N ALA A 264 9.66 15.82 0.14
CA ALA A 264 9.68 16.92 1.11
C ALA A 264 8.38 16.94 1.94
N LEU A 265 7.28 16.46 1.37
CA LEU A 265 5.99 16.27 2.01
C LEU A 265 5.28 15.06 1.41
N LEU A 266 4.70 14.20 2.25
CA LEU A 266 3.69 13.23 1.84
C LEU A 266 2.42 13.45 2.67
N CYS A 267 1.36 13.97 2.03
CA CYS A 267 0.05 14.15 2.64
C CYS A 267 -0.82 12.92 2.33
N CYS A 268 -1.11 12.10 3.34
CA CYS A 268 -1.96 10.91 3.24
C CYS A 268 -3.38 11.24 3.73
N ASN A 269 -4.28 11.53 2.81
CA ASN A 269 -5.68 11.82 3.14
C ASN A 269 -6.53 10.54 3.13
N GLU A 270 -7.39 10.38 4.13
CA GLU A 270 -8.47 9.39 4.11
C GLU A 270 -9.73 9.97 4.75
N MET A 271 -10.84 9.96 4.01
CA MET A 271 -12.10 10.57 4.46
C MET A 271 -12.84 9.75 5.53
N ASP A 272 -12.78 8.41 5.47
CA ASP A 272 -13.40 7.57 6.52
C ASP A 272 -12.51 7.52 7.78
N PRO A 273 -12.98 8.00 8.96
CA PRO A 273 -12.14 8.10 10.16
C PRO A 273 -11.55 6.76 10.63
N HIS A 274 -12.25 5.64 10.40
CA HIS A 274 -11.81 4.31 10.84
C HIS A 274 -10.76 3.71 9.88
N ARG A 275 -10.89 3.90 8.56
CA ARG A 275 -9.84 3.64 7.57
C ARG A 275 -8.63 4.54 7.81
N ARG A 276 -8.83 5.80 8.19
CA ARG A 276 -7.76 6.73 8.56
C ARG A 276 -6.99 6.24 9.80
N ASP A 277 -7.67 5.73 10.81
CA ASP A 277 -7.02 5.12 11.97
C ASP A 277 -6.22 3.86 11.61
N TRP A 278 -6.70 3.08 10.62
CA TRP A 278 -5.91 1.98 10.05
C TRP A 278 -4.68 2.47 9.29
N LEU A 279 -4.81 3.54 8.47
CA LEU A 279 -3.71 4.20 7.77
C LEU A 279 -2.63 4.71 8.74
N ALA A 280 -3.02 5.44 9.79
CA ALA A 280 -2.10 5.91 10.83
C ALA A 280 -1.37 4.75 11.50
N LYS A 281 -2.08 3.66 11.83
CA LYS A 281 -1.48 2.44 12.41
C LYS A 281 -0.59 1.67 11.43
N THR A 282 -0.87 1.72 10.14
CA THR A 282 0.01 1.21 9.08
C THR A 282 1.29 2.03 9.04
N LEU A 283 1.22 3.35 9.00
CA LEU A 283 2.39 4.23 8.99
C LEU A 283 3.26 3.98 10.24
N GLU A 284 2.68 4.00 11.46
CA GLU A 284 3.39 3.67 12.72
C GLU A 284 4.05 2.28 12.69
N SER A 285 3.47 1.30 11.98
CA SER A 285 4.02 -0.04 11.83
C SER A 285 5.19 -0.16 10.85
N PHE A 286 5.46 0.86 10.02
CA PHE A 286 6.37 0.73 8.89
C PHE A 286 7.39 1.87 8.78
N ILE A 287 7.03 3.13 9.09
CA ILE A 287 7.95 4.28 8.97
C ILE A 287 8.64 4.60 10.31
N PRO A 288 9.93 5.00 10.31
CA PRO A 288 10.61 5.45 11.51
C PRO A 288 10.10 6.84 11.93
N GLN A 289 10.16 7.15 13.24
CA GLN A 289 9.69 8.42 13.78
C GLN A 289 10.43 9.65 13.22
N SER A 290 11.59 9.47 12.60
CA SER A 290 12.33 10.52 11.89
C SER A 290 11.63 11.02 10.61
N LEU A 291 10.66 10.28 10.07
CA LEU A 291 9.83 10.71 8.92
C LEU A 291 8.48 11.29 9.35
N SER A 292 8.17 11.37 10.65
CA SER A 292 6.90 11.92 11.15
C SER A 292 6.69 13.41 10.85
N SER A 293 7.76 14.15 10.50
CA SER A 293 7.68 15.54 10.02
C SER A 293 7.40 15.63 8.51
N THR A 294 7.70 14.58 7.75
CA THR A 294 7.49 14.49 6.30
C THR A 294 6.11 13.96 5.97
N VAL A 295 5.57 13.04 6.78
CA VAL A 295 4.31 12.35 6.53
C VAL A 295 3.18 12.94 7.37
N THR A 296 2.20 13.57 6.72
CA THR A 296 0.98 14.09 7.34
C THR A 296 -0.19 13.13 7.09
N VAL A 297 -1.07 12.94 8.08
CA VAL A 297 -2.33 12.18 7.91
C VAL A 297 -3.51 13.12 8.10
N SER A 298 -4.37 13.23 7.08
CA SER A 298 -5.53 14.12 7.04
C SER A 298 -6.86 13.36 6.91
N ASN A 299 -7.96 14.04 7.23
CA ASN A 299 -9.31 13.45 7.28
C ASN A 299 -10.34 14.34 6.58
N GLN A 300 -9.98 14.80 5.38
CA GLN A 300 -10.77 15.76 4.60
C GLN A 300 -11.51 15.05 3.46
N ASP A 301 -12.59 15.66 2.99
CA ASP A 301 -13.22 15.27 1.73
C ASP A 301 -12.25 15.55 0.58
N GLY A 302 -11.83 14.50 -0.14
CA GLY A 302 -10.83 14.63 -1.20
C GLY A 302 -11.21 15.63 -2.31
N ARG A 303 -12.48 16.00 -2.42
CA ARG A 303 -13.01 16.95 -3.42
C ARG A 303 -12.68 18.42 -3.11
N ILE A 304 -12.17 18.75 -1.92
CA ILE A 304 -11.86 20.15 -1.54
C ILE A 304 -10.40 20.55 -1.76
N PHE A 305 -9.47 19.59 -1.91
CA PHE A 305 -8.03 19.85 -2.05
C PHE A 305 -7.70 20.79 -3.22
N GLY A 306 -8.39 20.62 -4.35
CA GLY A 306 -8.26 21.51 -5.51
C GLY A 306 -8.70 22.96 -5.27
N GLN A 307 -9.32 23.27 -4.13
CA GLN A 307 -9.67 24.62 -3.69
C GLN A 307 -8.82 25.08 -2.48
N SER A 308 -8.58 24.20 -1.49
CA SER A 308 -7.85 24.55 -0.26
C SER A 308 -6.33 24.52 -0.41
N GLU A 309 -5.82 23.68 -1.30
CA GLU A 309 -4.39 23.38 -1.49
C GLU A 309 -4.03 23.44 -2.98
N ALA A 310 -4.68 24.36 -3.72
CA ALA A 310 -4.49 24.57 -5.15
C ALA A 310 -3.03 24.92 -5.47
N GLY A 311 -2.42 24.20 -6.42
CA GLY A 311 -1.03 24.42 -6.83
C GLY A 311 0.04 23.98 -5.81
N MET A 312 -0.32 23.28 -4.74
CA MET A 312 0.60 22.96 -3.63
C MET A 312 1.48 21.72 -3.86
N TYR A 313 1.09 20.82 -4.77
CA TYR A 313 1.72 19.51 -4.95
C TYR A 313 2.42 19.33 -6.29
N ASP A 314 3.55 18.64 -6.27
CA ASP A 314 4.28 18.19 -7.46
C ASP A 314 3.62 16.94 -8.07
N LYS A 315 3.15 16.05 -7.18
CA LYS A 315 2.60 14.72 -7.50
C LYS A 315 1.31 14.47 -6.74
N VAL A 316 0.29 13.91 -7.40
CA VAL A 316 -0.95 13.46 -6.74
C VAL A 316 -1.29 12.03 -7.13
N LEU A 317 -1.34 11.13 -6.15
CA LEU A 317 -1.92 9.81 -6.28
C LEU A 317 -3.40 9.86 -5.89
N LEU A 318 -4.27 9.39 -6.79
CA LEU A 318 -5.68 9.16 -6.52
C LEU A 318 -6.02 7.69 -6.76
N ASP A 319 -5.80 6.88 -5.73
CA ASP A 319 -6.30 5.50 -5.68
C ASP A 319 -7.79 5.52 -5.28
N ALA A 320 -8.66 5.67 -6.28
CA ALA A 320 -10.01 6.15 -6.06
C ALA A 320 -10.93 5.08 -5.43
N PRO A 321 -11.91 5.48 -4.60
CA PRO A 321 -12.97 4.59 -4.15
C PRO A 321 -13.75 4.04 -5.36
N CYS A 322 -13.72 2.71 -5.51
CA CYS A 322 -14.22 1.98 -6.69
C CYS A 322 -14.89 0.67 -6.28
N SER A 323 -15.50 -0.04 -7.23
CA SER A 323 -16.22 -1.30 -6.98
C SER A 323 -15.37 -2.47 -6.47
N ASN A 324 -14.04 -2.31 -6.35
CA ASN A 324 -13.10 -3.24 -5.68
C ASN A 324 -13.47 -4.72 -5.91
N ASP A 325 -13.40 -5.14 -7.17
CA ASP A 325 -14.16 -6.29 -7.68
C ASP A 325 -13.86 -7.60 -6.94
N ARG A 326 -12.59 -7.81 -6.57
CA ARG A 326 -12.17 -8.94 -5.72
C ARG A 326 -12.84 -8.94 -4.35
N SER A 327 -13.01 -7.79 -3.72
CA SER A 327 -13.65 -7.70 -2.41
C SER A 327 -15.18 -7.82 -2.53
N TRP A 328 -15.77 -7.19 -3.54
CA TRP A 328 -17.22 -7.07 -3.67
C TRP A 328 -17.93 -8.33 -4.18
N LEU A 329 -17.24 -9.18 -4.96
CA LEU A 329 -17.76 -10.51 -5.34
C LEU A 329 -18.10 -11.40 -4.16
N PHE A 330 -17.50 -11.16 -2.99
CA PHE A 330 -17.68 -11.98 -1.80
C PHE A 330 -18.50 -11.26 -0.71
N SER A 331 -19.29 -12.06 0.01
CA SER A 331 -20.13 -11.58 1.09
C SER A 331 -20.29 -12.60 2.22
N GLY A 332 -20.73 -12.10 3.38
CA GLY A 332 -21.15 -12.92 4.51
C GLY A 332 -22.62 -13.38 4.40
N PRO A 333 -23.20 -13.88 5.52
CA PRO A 333 -24.64 -14.12 5.62
C PRO A 333 -25.45 -12.86 5.24
N GLY A 334 -26.56 -13.02 4.50
CA GLY A 334 -27.34 -11.90 3.96
C GLY A 334 -26.72 -11.22 2.72
N GLY A 335 -25.76 -11.87 2.05
CA GLY A 335 -24.95 -11.28 0.97
C GLY A 335 -25.74 -10.63 -0.17
N GLU A 336 -26.81 -11.24 -0.68
CA GLU A 336 -27.53 -10.70 -1.85
C GLU A 336 -28.18 -9.33 -1.61
N GLN A 337 -28.66 -9.06 -0.38
CA GLN A 337 -29.18 -7.74 -0.02
C GLN A 337 -28.07 -6.69 -0.01
N HIS A 338 -26.88 -7.05 0.51
CA HIS A 338 -25.70 -6.19 0.47
C HIS A 338 -25.18 -6.00 -0.97
N GLY A 339 -25.28 -7.01 -1.83
CA GLY A 339 -25.00 -6.92 -3.26
C GLY A 339 -25.89 -5.91 -3.97
N ALA A 340 -27.20 -5.95 -3.71
CA ALA A 340 -28.15 -4.99 -4.26
C ALA A 340 -27.92 -3.54 -3.77
N VAL A 341 -27.41 -3.35 -2.53
CA VAL A 341 -26.94 -2.04 -2.04
C VAL A 341 -25.69 -1.59 -2.80
N ARG A 342 -24.65 -2.44 -2.83
CA ARG A 342 -23.39 -2.22 -3.55
C ARG A 342 -23.60 -1.80 -5.02
N LEU A 343 -24.51 -2.44 -5.75
CA LEU A 343 -24.79 -2.05 -7.15
C LEU A 343 -25.39 -0.64 -7.29
N ARG A 344 -26.20 -0.18 -6.32
CA ARG A 344 -26.72 1.21 -6.31
C ARG A 344 -25.65 2.22 -5.90
N GLU A 345 -24.69 1.82 -5.08
CA GLU A 345 -23.52 2.62 -4.73
C GLU A 345 -22.57 2.74 -5.94
N ARG A 346 -22.31 1.62 -6.66
CA ARG A 346 -21.47 1.57 -7.86
C ARG A 346 -21.89 2.57 -8.94
N ALA A 347 -23.20 2.69 -9.18
CA ALA A 347 -23.75 3.65 -10.15
C ALA A 347 -23.44 5.12 -9.83
N ARG A 348 -22.92 5.44 -8.64
CA ARG A 348 -22.50 6.79 -8.22
C ARG A 348 -20.99 6.97 -8.20
N LEU A 349 -20.21 5.89 -8.28
CA LEU A 349 -18.74 5.94 -8.17
C LEU A 349 -18.08 6.75 -9.30
N PRO A 350 -18.46 6.63 -10.59
CA PRO A 350 -17.88 7.45 -11.66
C PRO A 350 -17.99 8.95 -11.39
N THR A 351 -19.14 9.42 -10.92
CA THR A 351 -19.36 10.85 -10.60
C THR A 351 -18.46 11.31 -9.45
N LEU A 352 -18.28 10.48 -8.42
CA LEU A 352 -17.38 10.76 -7.30
C LEU A 352 -15.91 10.75 -7.74
N GLN A 353 -15.53 9.77 -8.56
CA GLN A 353 -14.18 9.60 -9.10
C GLN A 353 -13.78 10.80 -9.99
N THR A 354 -14.68 11.26 -10.87
CA THR A 354 -14.49 12.51 -11.64
C THR A 354 -14.34 13.72 -10.72
N GLN A 355 -15.16 13.88 -9.68
CA GLN A 355 -15.03 14.99 -8.72
C GLN A 355 -13.67 14.96 -7.98
N LEU A 356 -13.22 13.78 -7.55
CA LEU A 356 -11.93 13.59 -6.90
C LEU A 356 -10.76 13.87 -7.86
N LEU A 357 -10.82 13.42 -9.12
CA LEU A 357 -9.76 13.62 -10.10
C LEU A 357 -9.64 15.08 -10.54
N ARG A 358 -10.77 15.80 -10.66
CA ARG A 358 -10.76 17.27 -10.86
C ARG A 358 -10.10 18.01 -9.69
N SER A 359 -10.37 17.58 -8.45
CA SER A 359 -9.74 18.13 -7.24
C SER A 359 -8.23 17.85 -7.21
N ALA A 360 -7.82 16.61 -7.50
CA ALA A 360 -6.42 16.19 -7.60
C ALA A 360 -5.65 17.04 -8.61
N LEU A 361 -6.19 17.23 -9.82
CA LEU A 361 -5.53 18.03 -10.87
C LEU A 361 -5.42 19.51 -10.48
N ALA A 362 -6.41 20.10 -9.82
CA ALA A 362 -6.32 21.48 -9.35
C ALA A 362 -5.34 21.66 -8.16
N ALA A 363 -5.10 20.62 -7.36
CA ALA A 363 -4.11 20.61 -6.28
C ALA A 363 -2.65 20.54 -6.79
N LEU A 364 -2.41 20.06 -8.02
CA LEU A 364 -1.09 20.09 -8.66
C LEU A 364 -0.63 21.51 -8.99
N ARG A 365 0.67 21.77 -8.90
CA ARG A 365 1.31 22.91 -9.57
C ARG A 365 1.34 22.73 -11.10
N PRO A 366 1.51 23.82 -11.88
CA PRO A 366 1.84 23.71 -13.30
C PRO A 366 3.09 22.86 -13.51
N GLY A 367 3.03 21.93 -14.47
CA GLY A 367 4.05 20.91 -14.74
C GLY A 367 3.92 19.63 -13.90
N GLY A 368 3.12 19.63 -12.82
CA GLY A 368 2.92 18.48 -11.92
C GLY A 368 2.13 17.33 -12.55
N VAL A 369 2.15 16.16 -11.91
CA VAL A 369 1.56 14.91 -12.44
C VAL A 369 0.61 14.25 -11.45
N ALA A 370 -0.58 13.90 -11.92
CA ALA A 370 -1.51 13.03 -11.21
C ALA A 370 -1.48 11.60 -11.80
N VAL A 371 -1.59 10.60 -10.93
CA VAL A 371 -1.98 9.23 -11.34
C VAL A 371 -3.32 8.89 -10.71
N TYR A 372 -4.30 8.65 -11.57
CA TYR A 372 -5.58 8.07 -11.21
C TYR A 372 -5.46 6.55 -11.26
N SER A 373 -5.90 5.83 -10.23
CA SER A 373 -5.96 4.37 -10.23
C SER A 373 -7.22 3.80 -9.58
N THR A 374 -7.60 2.59 -9.99
CA THR A 374 -8.71 1.83 -9.38
C THR A 374 -8.36 0.34 -9.29
N CYS A 375 -9.11 -0.42 -8.49
CA CYS A 375 -9.08 -1.89 -8.48
C CYS A 375 -10.39 -2.51 -9.00
N THR A 376 -10.89 -1.99 -10.13
CA THR A 376 -12.06 -2.50 -10.86
C THR A 376 -11.77 -2.67 -12.34
N LEU A 377 -12.48 -3.61 -12.98
CA LEU A 377 -12.45 -3.80 -14.44
C LEU A 377 -13.37 -2.81 -15.20
N SER A 378 -14.25 -2.12 -14.50
CA SER A 378 -15.32 -1.25 -15.02
C SER A 378 -14.83 -0.12 -15.91
N ARG A 379 -15.15 -0.15 -17.22
CA ARG A 379 -14.89 0.98 -18.14
C ARG A 379 -15.44 2.31 -17.60
N SER A 380 -16.65 2.24 -17.04
CA SER A 380 -17.35 3.39 -16.43
C SER A 380 -16.66 4.02 -15.21
N GLU A 381 -15.82 3.27 -14.49
CA GLU A 381 -15.02 3.79 -13.35
C GLU A 381 -13.56 4.06 -13.75
N ASN A 382 -13.18 3.77 -15.00
CA ASN A 382 -11.82 3.78 -15.50
C ASN A 382 -11.69 4.81 -16.64
N GLN A 383 -11.80 4.36 -17.90
CA GLN A 383 -11.62 5.20 -19.09
C GLN A 383 -12.65 6.34 -19.14
N GLU A 384 -13.91 6.10 -18.77
CA GLU A 384 -14.96 7.13 -18.84
C GLU A 384 -14.76 8.26 -17.81
N VAL A 385 -14.13 7.96 -16.66
CA VAL A 385 -13.74 8.98 -15.67
C VAL A 385 -12.63 9.87 -16.22
N VAL A 386 -11.62 9.27 -16.85
CA VAL A 386 -10.50 10.00 -17.48
C VAL A 386 -11.03 10.85 -18.65
N GLU A 387 -11.81 10.25 -19.55
CA GLU A 387 -12.45 10.90 -20.69
C GLU A 387 -13.32 12.10 -20.25
N ALA A 388 -14.15 11.93 -19.22
CA ALA A 388 -14.96 13.01 -18.65
C ALA A 388 -14.11 14.15 -18.07
N VAL A 389 -12.94 13.86 -17.50
CA VAL A 389 -12.02 14.89 -16.99
C VAL A 389 -11.28 15.60 -18.11
N LEU A 390 -10.68 14.89 -19.06
CA LEU A 390 -9.97 15.48 -20.20
C LEU A 390 -10.90 16.42 -21.01
N ASN A 391 -12.17 16.03 -21.19
CA ASN A 391 -13.18 16.84 -21.88
C ASN A 391 -13.67 18.06 -21.07
N THR A 392 -13.39 18.16 -19.76
CA THR A 392 -13.98 19.21 -18.90
C THR A 392 -12.98 19.96 -18.01
N CYS A 393 -11.68 19.66 -18.10
CA CYS A 393 -10.59 20.37 -17.46
C CYS A 393 -9.60 20.84 -18.55
N PRO A 394 -9.56 22.13 -18.90
CA PRO A 394 -8.53 22.66 -19.80
C PRO A 394 -7.16 22.66 -19.12
N GLY A 395 -6.08 22.64 -19.90
CA GLY A 395 -4.72 22.75 -19.38
C GLY A 395 -4.17 21.48 -18.72
N VAL A 396 -4.73 20.30 -19.04
CA VAL A 396 -4.17 19.00 -18.66
C VAL A 396 -3.93 18.13 -19.89
N GLU A 397 -2.94 17.25 -19.79
CA GLU A 397 -2.46 16.38 -20.88
C GLU A 397 -2.36 14.94 -20.39
N LEU A 398 -2.84 13.99 -21.19
CA LEU A 398 -2.70 12.56 -20.93
C LEU A 398 -1.27 12.12 -21.31
N GLN A 399 -0.57 11.45 -20.40
CA GLN A 399 0.75 10.88 -20.69
C GLN A 399 0.65 9.38 -20.90
N ASP A 400 1.25 8.90 -21.98
CA ASP A 400 1.34 7.46 -22.23
C ASP A 400 2.21 6.74 -21.17
N LEU A 401 1.99 5.43 -21.06
CA LEU A 401 2.64 4.49 -20.15
C LEU A 401 3.00 3.16 -20.85
N GLU A 402 2.72 2.98 -22.15
CA GLU A 402 2.97 1.73 -22.86
C GLU A 402 4.46 1.35 -22.85
N GLU A 403 5.33 2.20 -23.40
CA GLU A 403 6.78 1.96 -23.44
C GLU A 403 7.44 2.00 -22.04
N GLU A 404 6.94 2.86 -21.15
CA GLU A 404 7.52 3.06 -19.81
C GLU A 404 7.20 1.93 -18.84
N LEU A 405 6.00 1.33 -18.94
CA LEU A 405 5.46 0.46 -17.89
C LEU A 405 4.73 -0.79 -18.39
N ALA A 406 4.03 -0.74 -19.54
CA ALA A 406 3.32 -1.91 -20.05
C ALA A 406 4.27 -2.93 -20.69
N LEU A 407 5.04 -2.50 -21.69
CA LEU A 407 5.97 -3.37 -22.42
C LEU A 407 7.09 -3.95 -21.53
N PRO A 408 7.68 -3.20 -20.55
CA PRO A 408 8.70 -3.77 -19.65
C PRO A 408 8.15 -4.78 -18.64
N LEU A 409 6.84 -4.81 -18.37
CA LEU A 409 6.24 -5.61 -17.30
C LEU A 409 5.18 -6.62 -17.80
N GLN A 410 5.01 -6.78 -19.11
CA GLN A 410 4.06 -7.70 -19.74
C GLN A 410 4.29 -9.20 -19.38
N GLU A 411 5.54 -9.58 -19.06
CA GLU A 411 5.86 -10.92 -18.55
C GLU A 411 5.26 -11.19 -17.16
N HIS A 412 4.89 -10.14 -16.43
CA HIS A 412 4.36 -10.22 -15.06
C HIS A 412 2.88 -9.85 -14.97
N PHE A 413 2.37 -9.00 -15.87
CA PHE A 413 0.99 -8.52 -15.88
C PHE A 413 0.35 -8.62 -17.27
N THR A 414 -0.86 -9.17 -17.35
CA THR A 414 -1.67 -9.09 -18.58
C THR A 414 -2.37 -7.74 -18.61
N PHE A 415 -2.00 -6.89 -19.56
CA PHE A 415 -2.71 -5.66 -19.86
C PHE A 415 -3.83 -5.92 -20.89
N THR A 416 -4.89 -5.11 -20.87
CA THR A 416 -5.85 -5.08 -22.00
C THR A 416 -5.16 -4.59 -23.28
N PRO A 417 -5.48 -5.16 -24.46
CA PRO A 417 -5.04 -4.62 -25.75
C PRO A 417 -5.37 -3.13 -25.89
N LEU A 418 -4.37 -2.34 -26.31
CA LEU A 418 -4.46 -0.89 -26.42
C LEU A 418 -5.14 -0.51 -27.73
N GLY A 419 -6.49 -0.55 -27.73
CA GLY A 419 -7.31 -0.37 -28.93
C GLY A 419 -7.47 1.06 -29.43
N HIS A 420 -6.89 2.05 -28.74
CA HIS A 420 -6.90 3.47 -29.12
C HIS A 420 -5.53 4.09 -28.79
N THR A 421 -5.03 4.96 -29.66
CA THR A 421 -3.77 5.70 -29.46
C THR A 421 -4.04 7.21 -29.42
N PRO A 422 -3.60 7.94 -28.37
CA PRO A 422 -3.07 7.43 -27.10
C PRO A 422 -4.13 6.68 -26.29
N SER A 423 -3.71 5.73 -25.46
CA SER A 423 -4.65 5.01 -24.58
C SER A 423 -5.00 5.83 -23.34
N LEU A 424 -6.28 5.92 -23.00
CA LEU A 424 -6.78 6.59 -21.79
C LEU A 424 -6.23 6.03 -20.46
N GLY A 425 -5.56 4.87 -20.50
CA GLY A 425 -4.82 4.29 -19.39
C GLY A 425 -4.45 2.82 -19.62
N LEU A 426 -3.74 2.24 -18.66
CA LEU A 426 -3.44 0.81 -18.63
C LEU A 426 -4.42 0.09 -17.70
N LEU A 427 -4.95 -1.06 -18.12
CA LEU A 427 -5.75 -1.95 -17.27
C LEU A 427 -5.08 -3.32 -17.16
N VAL A 428 -4.54 -3.65 -15.98
CA VAL A 428 -4.13 -5.01 -15.64
C VAL A 428 -5.38 -5.84 -15.41
N VAL A 429 -5.55 -6.91 -16.18
CA VAL A 429 -6.60 -7.91 -16.03
C VAL A 429 -6.01 -9.15 -15.37
N PRO A 430 -6.62 -9.70 -14.30
CA PRO A 430 -6.17 -10.97 -13.73
C PRO A 430 -6.28 -12.10 -14.76
N GLN A 431 -5.24 -12.92 -14.90
CA GLN A 431 -5.25 -14.11 -15.77
C GLN A 431 -4.69 -15.33 -15.03
N GLN A 432 -4.98 -16.53 -15.54
CA GLN A 432 -4.37 -17.76 -15.01
C GLN A 432 -2.84 -17.69 -15.15
N GLY A 433 -2.11 -17.87 -14.05
CA GLY A 433 -0.65 -17.71 -13.98
C GLY A 433 -0.18 -16.29 -13.62
N GLN A 434 -0.92 -15.25 -14.04
CA GLN A 434 -0.67 -13.85 -13.68
C GLN A 434 -1.85 -13.29 -12.85
N THR A 435 -1.99 -13.73 -11.60
CA THR A 435 -3.20 -13.46 -10.79
C THR A 435 -3.18 -12.10 -10.07
N TRP A 436 -2.58 -11.08 -10.70
CA TRP A 436 -2.50 -9.71 -10.18
C TRP A 436 -3.71 -8.87 -10.61
N GLY A 437 -3.78 -7.62 -10.15
CA GLY A 437 -4.90 -6.72 -10.46
C GLY A 437 -6.25 -7.21 -9.92
N PRO A 438 -7.41 -6.83 -10.48
CA PRO A 438 -7.51 -5.79 -11.50
C PRO A 438 -6.90 -4.48 -10.99
N MET A 439 -6.25 -3.75 -11.88
CA MET A 439 -5.67 -2.44 -11.59
C MET A 439 -5.76 -1.58 -12.84
N PHE A 440 -6.58 -0.53 -12.80
CA PHE A 440 -6.51 0.54 -13.78
C PHE A 440 -5.52 1.60 -13.31
N LEU A 441 -4.78 2.21 -14.23
CA LEU A 441 -4.05 3.43 -13.99
C LEU A 441 -4.01 4.34 -15.22
N SER A 442 -4.06 5.65 -14.98
CA SER A 442 -3.93 6.69 -16.00
C SER A 442 -3.11 7.85 -15.44
N ARG A 443 -2.15 8.34 -16.24
CA ARG A 443 -1.24 9.43 -15.87
C ARG A 443 -1.62 10.71 -16.59
N ILE A 444 -1.89 11.76 -15.84
CA ILE A 444 -2.35 13.04 -16.37
C ILE A 444 -1.44 14.16 -15.82
N LYS A 445 -0.81 14.90 -16.71
CA LYS A 445 0.03 16.05 -16.38
C LYS A 445 -0.79 17.33 -16.40
N ARG A 446 -0.55 18.21 -15.44
CA ARG A 446 -1.06 19.59 -15.46
C ARG A 446 -0.07 20.48 -16.21
N ILE A 447 -0.55 21.26 -17.17
CA ILE A 447 0.26 22.12 -18.03
C ILE A 447 0.22 23.58 -17.58
N HIS A 448 -0.93 24.05 -17.08
CA HIS A 448 -1.19 25.42 -16.60
C HIS A 448 -2.05 25.37 -15.32
#